data_AF-A0A804KRT0-F1
#
_entry.id   AF-A0A804KRT0-F1
#
_cell.length_a   1.000
_cell.length_b   1.000
_cell.length_c   1.000
_cell.angle_alpha   90.00
_cell.angle_beta   90.00
_cell.angle_gamma   90.00
#
_symmetry.space_group_name_H-M   'P 1'
#
loop_
_entity.id
_entity.type
_entity.pdbx_description
1 polymer ?
#
loop_
_entity_poly.entity_id
_entity_poly.type
_entity_poly.pdbx_seq_one_letter_code
_entity_poly.pdbx_strand_id
1 'polypeptide(L)'
;MQKPAGEPEYLSGFGNHFSSEAVKGALPRDQNSPLGCPCGLYAEQISGTSFTTPRKLNQRSWLYRIKPSVTHKPFHPRVPRHERLVSEFNESTSSATPTQLRWKPVDIPESPTDFIDGLYTICGAGSSFIRHGYAIHMYAANKSMSGCAFCNADGDFLVVPQKGRLSITTECGKLVVSPGEIVILPQGFRFSIDLPDGPSRGYVAEIFGEHFQLPDLGPIGANGLAAARDFLVPTAWFEEASHPGYTIVQKFGGGLFTAKQDFSPFNVVAWHGNYVPFKYDLSKFCPFNTVLIDHGDPSINTVLTAPSDKPGVALLDFVIFPPRWLVAEHTFRPPYYHRNCMSEFMGLIYGIYEAKADGFLPGGASLHSCMTPHGPDTKTYEATIAVGENSEPVRLKGTMAFMFESYLIPRVCPWALDCPYLDANYYQCWIGLRSHFSSNNRSENGSPDVPGTTQVLSEDKGDA
;
A
#
# COMPACT_ATOMS: atom_id res chain seq x y z
N MET A 1 -10.51 26.58 -8.46
CA MET A 1 -11.45 25.87 -9.35
C MET A 1 -12.69 25.55 -8.54
N GLN A 2 -13.88 25.96 -9.00
CA GLN A 2 -15.14 25.53 -8.38
C GLN A 2 -15.26 24.00 -8.56
N LYS A 3 -15.57 23.31 -7.47
CA LYS A 3 -15.77 21.86 -7.45
C LYS A 3 -16.91 21.50 -8.42
N PRO A 4 -16.78 20.51 -9.31
CA PRO A 4 -17.88 20.09 -10.17
C PRO A 4 -19.10 19.71 -9.32
N ALA A 5 -20.29 20.10 -9.76
CA ALA A 5 -21.52 19.69 -9.09
C ALA A 5 -21.61 18.14 -9.06
N GLY A 6 -21.75 17.56 -7.86
CA GLY A 6 -21.91 16.11 -7.68
C GLY A 6 -20.68 15.35 -7.15
N GLU A 7 -19.54 16.01 -6.90
CA GLU A 7 -18.42 15.35 -6.22
C GLU A 7 -18.67 15.19 -4.70
N PRO A 8 -18.36 14.03 -4.09
CA PRO A 8 -18.53 13.81 -2.67
C PRO A 8 -17.76 14.85 -1.84
N GLU A 9 -18.36 15.27 -0.73
CA GLU A 9 -17.66 16.03 0.31
C GLU A 9 -16.88 15.08 1.21
N TYR A 10 -15.77 15.59 1.76
CA TYR A 10 -14.88 14.81 2.61
C TYR A 10 -14.56 15.58 3.88
N LEU A 11 -14.38 14.84 4.97
CA LEU A 11 -13.73 15.31 6.18
C LEU A 11 -12.23 15.02 6.06
N SER A 12 -11.38 15.84 6.68
CA SER A 12 -9.93 15.70 6.59
C SER A 12 -9.27 15.43 7.94
N GLY A 13 -8.23 14.59 7.97
CA GLY A 13 -7.36 14.39 9.13
C GLY A 13 -7.21 12.92 9.55
N PHE A 14 -6.05 12.34 9.29
CA PHE A 14 -5.72 10.97 9.69
C PHE A 14 -5.92 10.76 11.20
N GLY A 15 -6.64 9.70 11.59
CA GLY A 15 -6.82 9.30 12.99
C GLY A 15 -7.77 10.18 13.83
N ASN A 16 -8.42 11.19 13.23
CA ASN A 16 -9.38 12.03 13.94
C ASN A 16 -10.58 11.23 14.47
N HIS A 17 -11.22 11.78 15.52
CA HIS A 17 -12.60 11.44 15.86
C HIS A 17 -13.56 12.31 15.06
N PHE A 18 -14.12 11.75 14.00
CA PHE A 18 -15.07 12.42 13.13
C PHE A 18 -16.50 12.26 13.61
N SER A 19 -17.36 13.18 13.17
CA SER A 19 -18.81 13.11 13.27
C SER A 19 -19.39 13.55 11.93
N SER A 20 -20.33 12.76 11.39
CA SER A 20 -20.98 13.08 10.12
C SER A 20 -22.45 12.66 10.16
N GLU A 21 -23.34 13.51 9.65
CA GLU A 21 -24.77 13.23 9.54
C GLU A 21 -25.30 13.69 8.18
N ALA A 22 -25.97 12.78 7.46
CA ALA A 22 -26.65 13.09 6.20
C ALA A 22 -28.00 13.78 6.44
N VAL A 23 -28.61 13.53 7.61
CA VAL A 23 -29.84 14.18 8.08
C VAL A 23 -29.51 14.93 9.35
N LYS A 24 -29.79 16.23 9.37
CA LYS A 24 -29.48 17.10 10.52
C LYS A 24 -30.14 16.58 11.81
N GLY A 25 -29.33 16.40 12.85
CA GLY A 25 -29.79 15.89 14.15
C GLY A 25 -29.96 14.38 14.23
N ALA A 26 -29.46 13.61 13.25
CA ALA A 26 -29.48 12.15 13.29
C ALA A 26 -28.46 11.58 14.30
N LEU A 27 -27.38 12.32 14.61
CA LEU A 27 -26.49 11.94 15.71
C LEU A 27 -27.15 12.23 17.07
N PRO A 28 -27.18 11.25 17.99
CA PRO A 28 -27.50 11.53 19.38
C PRO A 28 -26.49 12.52 19.98
N ARG A 29 -26.96 13.45 20.80
CA ARG A 29 -26.13 14.54 21.34
C ARG A 29 -25.29 14.13 22.56
N ASP A 30 -25.91 13.40 23.50
CA ASP A 30 -25.35 13.26 24.85
C ASP A 30 -24.89 11.83 25.20
N GLN A 31 -25.13 10.85 24.32
CA GLN A 31 -24.78 9.44 24.55
C GLN A 31 -24.75 8.63 23.25
N ASN A 32 -24.02 7.51 23.21
CA ASN A 32 -23.95 6.67 22.00
C ASN A 32 -25.18 5.74 21.83
N SER A 33 -25.82 5.35 22.94
CA SER A 33 -26.92 4.37 22.95
C SER A 33 -28.15 4.94 23.64
N PRO A 34 -28.88 5.87 23.01
CA PRO A 34 -30.16 6.37 23.53
C PRO A 34 -31.25 5.28 23.49
N LEU A 35 -32.24 5.37 24.39
CA LEU A 35 -33.39 4.46 24.40
C LEU A 35 -34.17 4.51 23.07
N GLY A 36 -34.32 5.71 22.51
CA GLY A 36 -34.76 5.92 21.14
C GLY A 36 -33.75 6.78 20.40
N CYS A 37 -33.15 6.25 19.33
CA CYS A 37 -32.25 7.07 18.52
C CYS A 37 -33.03 8.13 17.74
N PRO A 38 -32.42 9.30 17.47
CA PRO A 38 -32.98 10.26 16.55
C PRO A 38 -33.35 9.61 15.21
N CYS A 39 -34.40 10.13 14.58
CA CYS A 39 -34.95 9.58 13.33
C CYS A 39 -35.39 8.11 13.40
N GLY A 40 -35.53 7.52 14.61
CA GLY A 40 -35.92 6.12 14.77
C GLY A 40 -34.84 5.11 14.33
N LEU A 41 -33.57 5.54 14.29
CA LEU A 41 -32.45 4.73 13.83
C LEU A 41 -32.06 3.64 14.85
N TYR A 42 -31.20 2.72 14.41
CA TYR A 42 -30.52 1.76 15.27
C TYR A 42 -29.07 2.22 15.48
N ALA A 43 -28.62 2.23 16.73
CA ALA A 43 -27.21 2.40 17.06
C ALA A 43 -26.48 1.06 16.92
N GLU A 44 -25.40 1.05 16.14
CA GLU A 44 -24.53 -0.10 15.93
C GLU A 44 -23.07 0.35 16.11
N GLN A 45 -22.24 -0.45 16.78
CA GLN A 45 -20.82 -0.16 16.88
C GLN A 45 -20.04 -1.13 16.01
N ILE A 46 -19.13 -0.60 15.20
CA ILE A 46 -18.03 -1.36 14.60
C ILE A 46 -16.76 -1.09 15.41
N SER A 47 -16.16 -2.16 15.90
CA SER A 47 -14.92 -2.13 16.69
C SER A 47 -13.78 -2.66 15.83
N GLY A 48 -12.86 -1.79 15.42
CA GLY A 48 -11.66 -2.18 14.68
C GLY A 48 -10.61 -2.83 15.57
N THR A 49 -10.51 -2.36 16.82
CA THR A 49 -9.57 -2.92 17.82
C THR A 49 -10.28 -3.55 19.01
N SER A 50 -9.51 -4.25 19.86
CA SER A 50 -10.00 -4.71 21.16
C SER A 50 -10.47 -3.54 22.04
N PHE A 51 -11.42 -3.79 22.93
CA PHE A 51 -11.96 -2.75 23.82
C PHE A 51 -10.90 -2.16 24.76
N THR A 52 -9.91 -2.97 25.15
CA THR A 52 -8.85 -2.59 26.09
C THR A 52 -7.59 -2.06 25.40
N THR A 53 -7.57 -1.96 24.06
CA THR A 53 -6.48 -1.33 23.32
C THR A 53 -6.26 0.09 23.86
N PRO A 54 -5.01 0.51 24.13
CA PRO A 54 -4.72 1.85 24.64
C PRO A 54 -5.39 2.93 23.79
N ARG A 55 -5.91 3.98 24.42
CA ARG A 55 -6.75 4.99 23.75
C ARG A 55 -6.16 5.54 22.44
N LYS A 56 -4.83 5.75 22.39
CA LYS A 56 -4.13 6.25 21.21
C LYS A 56 -4.16 5.31 19.99
N LEU A 57 -4.38 4.01 20.22
CA LEU A 57 -4.47 2.96 19.21
C LEU A 57 -5.90 2.41 19.07
N ASN A 58 -6.83 2.83 19.93
CA ASN A 58 -8.18 2.26 19.95
C ASN A 58 -9.00 2.80 18.79
N GLN A 59 -9.49 1.92 17.92
CA GLN A 59 -10.27 2.31 16.74
C GLN A 59 -11.69 1.73 16.82
N ARG A 60 -12.68 2.62 16.75
CA ARG A 60 -14.11 2.27 16.69
C ARG A 60 -14.94 3.36 16.03
N SER A 61 -16.10 2.97 15.51
CA SER A 61 -17.13 3.88 15.02
C SER A 61 -18.52 3.45 15.45
N TRP A 62 -19.37 4.44 15.76
CA TRP A 62 -20.80 4.27 15.99
C TRP A 62 -21.53 4.66 14.72
N LEU A 63 -22.42 3.79 14.26
CA LEU A 63 -23.24 3.91 13.08
C LEU A 63 -24.71 4.01 13.52
N TYR A 64 -25.41 5.02 13.04
CA TYR A 64 -26.85 5.20 13.26
C TYR A 64 -27.56 4.92 11.94
N ARG A 65 -28.17 3.73 11.87
CA ARG A 65 -28.59 3.10 10.61
C ARG A 65 -30.07 2.73 10.61
N ILE A 66 -30.67 2.68 9.42
CA ILE A 66 -32.11 2.41 9.24
C ILE A 66 -32.47 0.98 9.64
N LYS A 67 -31.63 0.00 9.27
CA LYS A 67 -31.73 -1.41 9.68
C LYS A 67 -30.37 -1.93 10.12
N PRO A 68 -30.29 -2.70 11.22
CA PRO A 68 -29.01 -3.19 11.76
C PRO A 68 -28.41 -4.30 10.88
N SER A 69 -27.08 -4.39 10.85
CA SER A 69 -26.30 -5.31 10.00
C SER A 69 -26.61 -6.78 10.22
N VAL A 70 -27.13 -7.14 11.40
CA VAL A 70 -27.51 -8.51 11.77
C VAL A 70 -28.71 -9.05 10.98
N THR A 71 -29.46 -8.18 10.30
CA THR A 71 -30.69 -8.56 9.57
C THR A 71 -30.38 -9.12 8.17
N HIS A 72 -29.95 -10.37 8.10
CA HIS A 72 -29.72 -11.10 6.85
C HIS A 72 -30.03 -12.60 7.00
N LYS A 73 -30.19 -13.31 5.88
CA LYS A 73 -30.24 -14.78 5.86
C LYS A 73 -28.86 -15.37 6.21
N PRO A 74 -28.77 -16.63 6.69
CA PRO A 74 -27.50 -17.28 6.94
C PRO A 74 -26.52 -17.20 5.75
N PHE A 75 -25.24 -17.11 6.05
CA PHE A 75 -24.19 -17.17 5.03
C PHE A 75 -24.05 -18.59 4.47
N HIS A 76 -23.84 -18.67 3.16
CA HIS A 76 -23.54 -19.92 2.47
C HIS A 76 -22.25 -19.77 1.66
N PRO A 77 -21.43 -20.83 1.50
CA PRO A 77 -20.25 -20.78 0.65
C PRO A 77 -20.60 -20.27 -0.76
N ARG A 78 -19.81 -19.31 -1.25
CA ARG A 78 -19.86 -18.81 -2.63
C ARG A 78 -18.86 -19.62 -3.43
N VAL A 79 -19.30 -20.17 -4.57
CA VAL A 79 -18.37 -20.70 -5.56
C VAL A 79 -17.66 -19.51 -6.21
N PRO A 80 -16.34 -19.32 -6.01
CA PRO A 80 -15.63 -18.21 -6.61
C PRO A 80 -15.48 -18.44 -8.12
N ARG A 81 -15.36 -17.36 -8.90
CA ARG A 81 -15.11 -17.47 -10.34
C ARG A 81 -13.79 -18.13 -10.68
N HIS A 82 -12.82 -18.02 -9.77
CA HIS A 82 -11.52 -18.65 -9.84
C HIS A 82 -10.99 -18.94 -8.44
N GLU A 83 -10.04 -19.85 -8.30
CA GLU A 83 -9.44 -20.23 -7.02
C GLU A 83 -8.15 -19.44 -6.70
N ARG A 84 -7.95 -18.30 -7.36
CA ARG A 84 -6.73 -17.47 -7.24
C ARG A 84 -6.74 -16.48 -6.07
N LEU A 85 -7.78 -16.50 -5.23
CA LEU A 85 -7.85 -15.67 -4.03
C LEU A 85 -7.46 -16.54 -2.83
N VAL A 86 -6.35 -16.19 -2.17
CA VAL A 86 -5.73 -16.98 -1.10
C VAL A 86 -5.41 -16.06 0.08
N SER A 87 -5.55 -16.59 1.30
CA SER A 87 -5.18 -15.90 2.55
C SER A 87 -4.39 -16.77 3.53
N GLU A 88 -4.08 -18.01 3.13
CA GLU A 88 -3.29 -18.97 3.89
C GLU A 88 -2.08 -19.34 3.05
N PHE A 89 -0.87 -19.07 3.53
CA PHE A 89 0.37 -19.25 2.76
C PHE A 89 1.16 -20.43 3.30
N ASN A 90 0.88 -21.61 2.75
CA ASN A 90 1.56 -22.87 3.09
C ASN A 90 1.89 -23.67 1.81
N GLU A 91 2.34 -24.92 1.95
CA GLU A 91 2.76 -25.76 0.81
C GLU A 91 1.64 -26.14 -0.17
N SER A 92 0.37 -26.13 0.25
CA SER A 92 -0.75 -26.49 -0.65
C SER A 92 -1.24 -25.32 -1.51
N THR A 93 -1.01 -24.08 -1.07
CA THR A 93 -1.54 -22.87 -1.72
C THR A 93 -0.47 -22.00 -2.35
N SER A 94 0.80 -22.24 -2.03
CA SER A 94 1.89 -21.33 -2.38
C SER A 94 3.26 -22.02 -2.37
N SER A 95 4.18 -21.47 -3.15
CA SER A 95 5.55 -21.98 -3.29
C SER A 95 6.57 -20.92 -2.88
N ALA A 96 7.66 -21.35 -2.26
CA ALA A 96 8.80 -20.48 -2.00
C ALA A 96 9.73 -20.45 -3.22
N THR A 97 10.26 -19.28 -3.55
CA THR A 97 11.33 -19.15 -4.54
C THR A 97 12.26 -17.99 -4.17
N PRO A 98 13.59 -18.18 -4.22
CA PRO A 98 14.56 -17.10 -4.06
C PRO A 98 14.83 -16.35 -5.38
N THR A 99 14.22 -16.77 -6.49
CA THR A 99 14.41 -16.12 -7.79
C THR A 99 13.71 -14.78 -7.83
N GLN A 100 14.36 -13.76 -8.39
CA GLN A 100 13.74 -12.47 -8.67
C GLN A 100 12.59 -12.66 -9.66
N LEU A 101 11.40 -12.14 -9.38
CA LEU A 101 10.26 -12.27 -10.27
C LEU A 101 9.85 -10.91 -10.82
N ARG A 102 9.36 -10.88 -12.06
CA ARG A 102 8.76 -9.71 -12.69
C ARG A 102 7.57 -10.13 -13.52
N TRP A 103 6.45 -9.44 -13.35
CA TRP A 103 5.22 -9.66 -14.10
C TRP A 103 4.91 -8.45 -14.97
N LYS A 104 4.53 -8.72 -16.23
CA LYS A 104 3.94 -7.76 -17.14
C LYS A 104 2.52 -7.40 -16.67
N PRO A 105 1.96 -6.26 -17.11
CA PRO A 105 0.58 -5.92 -16.79
C PRO A 105 -0.40 -6.98 -17.31
N VAL A 106 -1.31 -7.43 -16.45
CA VAL A 106 -2.35 -8.40 -16.81
C VAL A 106 -3.44 -7.73 -17.64
N ASP A 107 -3.95 -8.39 -18.67
CA ASP A 107 -5.04 -7.86 -19.49
C ASP A 107 -6.36 -7.76 -18.72
N ILE A 108 -7.20 -6.80 -19.10
CA ILE A 108 -8.57 -6.72 -18.60
C ILE A 108 -9.34 -7.94 -19.13
N PRO A 109 -10.10 -8.67 -18.29
CA PRO A 109 -10.88 -9.82 -18.76
C PRO A 109 -11.93 -9.39 -19.79
N GLU A 110 -12.22 -10.26 -20.77
CA GLU A 110 -13.29 -10.01 -21.74
C GLU A 110 -14.68 -10.28 -21.17
N SER A 111 -14.81 -11.35 -20.38
CA SER A 111 -16.06 -11.72 -19.73
C SER A 111 -16.44 -10.72 -18.63
N PRO A 112 -17.74 -10.46 -18.36
CA PRO A 112 -18.15 -9.50 -17.34
C PRO A 112 -17.65 -9.90 -15.95
N THR A 113 -16.79 -9.10 -15.33
CA THR A 113 -16.06 -9.39 -14.08
C THR A 113 -16.06 -8.14 -13.20
N ASP A 114 -16.60 -8.25 -11.99
CA ASP A 114 -16.58 -7.16 -11.01
C ASP A 114 -15.29 -7.19 -10.16
N PHE A 115 -15.15 -6.24 -9.23
CA PHE A 115 -13.97 -6.15 -8.37
C PHE A 115 -13.70 -7.44 -7.56
N ILE A 116 -14.74 -8.10 -7.05
CA ILE A 116 -14.58 -9.30 -6.21
C ILE A 116 -14.11 -10.46 -7.08
N ASP A 117 -14.80 -10.69 -8.21
CA ASP A 117 -14.48 -11.78 -9.12
C ASP A 117 -13.18 -11.57 -9.91
N GLY A 118 -12.68 -10.34 -9.93
CA GLY A 118 -11.44 -9.93 -10.59
C GLY A 118 -10.24 -9.82 -9.65
N LEU A 119 -10.40 -10.08 -8.34
CA LEU A 119 -9.35 -9.98 -7.33
C LEU A 119 -8.58 -11.29 -7.21
N TYR A 120 -7.27 -11.26 -7.45
CA TYR A 120 -6.40 -12.45 -7.42
C TYR A 120 -5.10 -12.20 -6.66
N THR A 121 -4.65 -13.19 -5.90
CA THR A 121 -3.47 -13.15 -5.03
C THR A 121 -2.21 -13.52 -5.79
N ILE A 122 -1.19 -12.66 -5.73
CA ILE A 122 0.13 -12.92 -6.32
C ILE A 122 1.00 -13.68 -5.31
N CYS A 123 1.14 -13.12 -4.11
CA CYS A 123 1.98 -13.65 -3.06
C CYS A 123 1.53 -13.15 -1.68
N GLY A 124 2.12 -13.68 -0.63
CA GLY A 124 1.90 -13.23 0.74
C GLY A 124 2.57 -14.15 1.74
N ALA A 125 2.35 -13.89 3.01
CA ALA A 125 2.90 -14.68 4.11
C ALA A 125 1.92 -14.72 5.28
N GLY A 126 1.96 -15.81 6.04
CA GLY A 126 1.12 -15.98 7.23
C GLY A 126 -0.26 -16.55 6.94
N SER A 127 -1.22 -16.17 7.78
CA SER A 127 -2.55 -16.78 7.83
C SER A 127 -3.58 -15.80 8.36
N SER A 128 -4.66 -15.65 7.59
CA SER A 128 -5.85 -14.91 8.01
C SER A 128 -6.50 -15.49 9.27
N PHE A 129 -6.51 -16.81 9.45
CA PHE A 129 -7.13 -17.47 10.61
C PHE A 129 -6.45 -17.12 11.93
N ILE A 130 -5.13 -17.02 11.93
CA ILE A 130 -4.37 -16.62 13.12
C ILE A 130 -4.20 -15.10 13.22
N ARG A 131 -4.78 -14.34 12.27
CA ARG A 131 -4.71 -12.88 12.18
C ARG A 131 -3.28 -12.35 12.22
N HIS A 132 -2.40 -12.94 11.40
CA HIS A 132 -1.03 -12.48 11.29
C HIS A 132 -0.48 -12.74 9.89
N GLY A 133 0.00 -11.69 9.23
CA GLY A 133 0.59 -11.77 7.90
C GLY A 133 0.00 -10.76 6.94
N TYR A 134 0.24 -10.98 5.66
CA TYR A 134 -0.26 -10.13 4.60
C TYR A 134 -0.48 -10.94 3.32
N ALA A 135 -1.31 -10.40 2.43
CA ALA A 135 -1.45 -10.87 1.06
C ALA A 135 -1.35 -9.68 0.09
N ILE A 136 -0.68 -9.90 -1.02
CA ILE A 136 -0.63 -8.94 -2.12
C ILE A 136 -1.49 -9.50 -3.25
N HIS A 137 -2.57 -8.79 -3.51
CA HIS A 137 -3.48 -9.05 -4.61
C HIS A 137 -3.29 -8.01 -5.71
N MET A 138 -3.77 -8.37 -6.89
CA MET A 138 -4.08 -7.42 -7.94
C MET A 138 -5.53 -7.65 -8.36
N TYR A 139 -6.14 -6.65 -8.97
CA TYR A 139 -7.48 -6.78 -9.53
C TYR A 139 -7.53 -6.33 -10.98
N ALA A 140 -8.38 -6.97 -11.77
CA ALA A 140 -8.77 -6.54 -13.11
C ALA A 140 -10.27 -6.76 -13.30
N ALA A 141 -11.02 -5.67 -13.49
CA ALA A 141 -12.48 -5.67 -13.55
C ALA A 141 -12.99 -4.83 -14.72
N ASN A 142 -14.13 -5.21 -15.29
CA ASN A 142 -14.78 -4.53 -16.41
C ASN A 142 -16.28 -4.25 -16.17
N LYS A 143 -16.78 -4.61 -14.99
CA LYS A 143 -18.19 -4.47 -14.59
C LYS A 143 -18.27 -3.88 -13.18
N SER A 144 -19.17 -2.92 -12.97
CA SER A 144 -19.52 -2.48 -11.61
C SER A 144 -20.14 -3.61 -10.80
N MET A 145 -19.93 -3.57 -9.49
CA MET A 145 -20.72 -4.36 -8.54
C MET A 145 -22.18 -3.89 -8.59
N SER A 146 -23.14 -4.83 -8.58
CA SER A 146 -24.57 -4.50 -8.68
C SER A 146 -25.42 -5.44 -7.84
N GLY A 147 -26.28 -4.87 -6.99
CA GLY A 147 -27.09 -5.64 -6.04
C GLY A 147 -26.26 -6.46 -5.05
N CYS A 148 -25.00 -6.05 -4.81
CA CYS A 148 -24.11 -6.70 -3.87
C CYS A 148 -23.15 -5.72 -3.19
N ALA A 149 -22.69 -6.09 -2.00
CA ALA A 149 -21.59 -5.43 -1.29
C ALA A 149 -20.58 -6.49 -0.85
N PHE A 150 -19.32 -6.10 -0.75
CA PHE A 150 -18.23 -6.90 -0.21
C PHE A 150 -17.92 -6.49 1.22
N CYS A 151 -17.57 -7.45 2.06
CA CYS A 151 -17.08 -7.25 3.41
C CYS A 151 -15.87 -8.15 3.63
N ASN A 152 -14.70 -7.56 3.91
CA ASN A 152 -13.53 -8.34 4.25
C ASN A 152 -13.44 -8.53 5.76
N ALA A 153 -13.60 -9.75 6.25
CA ALA A 153 -13.44 -10.07 7.67
C ALA A 153 -12.03 -10.54 8.02
N ASP A 154 -11.11 -10.64 7.06
CA ASP A 154 -9.77 -11.15 7.31
C ASP A 154 -8.76 -10.03 7.63
N GLY A 155 -8.98 -8.82 7.10
CA GLY A 155 -8.01 -7.74 7.24
C GLY A 155 -8.42 -6.41 6.59
N ASP A 156 -7.53 -5.43 6.72
CA ASP A 156 -7.64 -4.13 6.04
C ASP A 156 -7.13 -4.26 4.60
N PHE A 157 -7.82 -3.62 3.65
CA PHE A 157 -7.31 -3.44 2.30
C PHE A 157 -6.73 -2.05 2.11
N LEU A 158 -5.49 -1.98 1.60
CA LEU A 158 -4.93 -0.82 0.93
C LEU A 158 -5.04 -1.04 -0.58
N VAL A 159 -5.89 -0.27 -1.26
CA VAL A 159 -6.12 -0.37 -2.70
C VAL A 159 -5.39 0.75 -3.44
N VAL A 160 -4.65 0.38 -4.48
CA VAL A 160 -3.87 1.29 -5.34
C VAL A 160 -4.35 1.16 -6.78
N PRO A 161 -5.31 2.01 -7.24
CA PRO A 161 -5.74 2.03 -8.64
C PRO A 161 -4.59 2.37 -9.59
N GLN A 162 -4.50 1.63 -10.69
CA GLN A 162 -3.50 1.86 -11.74
C GLN A 162 -4.17 2.36 -13.03
N LYS A 163 -5.31 1.78 -13.39
CA LYS A 163 -6.12 2.16 -14.55
C LYS A 163 -7.58 2.30 -14.14
N GLY A 164 -8.25 3.35 -14.61
CA GLY A 164 -9.66 3.63 -14.33
C GLY A 164 -9.91 4.07 -12.89
N ARG A 165 -10.84 5.00 -12.67
CA ARG A 165 -11.25 5.40 -11.32
C ARG A 165 -12.14 4.34 -10.70
N LEU A 166 -12.13 4.31 -9.37
CA LEU A 166 -13.08 3.55 -8.55
C LEU A 166 -14.06 4.53 -7.88
N SER A 167 -15.35 4.30 -8.04
CA SER A 167 -16.39 4.94 -7.22
C SER A 167 -16.84 3.96 -6.16
N ILE A 168 -16.44 4.20 -4.92
CA ILE A 168 -16.62 3.27 -3.80
C ILE A 168 -17.72 3.80 -2.88
N THR A 169 -18.77 3.03 -2.73
CA THR A 169 -19.80 3.27 -1.71
C THR A 169 -19.48 2.41 -0.49
N THR A 170 -19.35 3.03 0.68
CA THR A 170 -19.09 2.38 1.97
C THR A 170 -20.22 2.69 2.94
N GLU A 171 -20.27 1.99 4.08
CA GLU A 171 -21.20 2.34 5.17
C GLU A 171 -20.95 3.74 5.76
N CYS A 172 -19.76 4.32 5.61
CA CYS A 172 -19.49 5.69 6.04
C CYS A 172 -19.84 6.76 4.98
N GLY A 173 -20.09 6.35 3.75
CA GLY A 173 -20.37 7.24 2.62
C GLY A 173 -19.55 6.91 1.37
N LYS A 174 -19.45 7.88 0.45
CA LYS A 174 -18.88 7.67 -0.89
C LYS A 174 -17.48 8.23 -1.05
N LEU A 175 -16.59 7.45 -1.66
CA LEU A 175 -15.23 7.83 -2.06
C LEU A 175 -15.08 7.67 -3.57
N VAL A 176 -14.42 8.60 -4.25
CA VAL A 176 -13.94 8.42 -5.63
C VAL A 176 -12.43 8.36 -5.58
N VAL A 177 -11.80 7.34 -6.16
CA VAL A 177 -10.35 7.09 -6.05
C VAL A 177 -9.77 6.90 -7.44
N SER A 178 -8.86 7.79 -7.83
CA SER A 178 -8.22 7.79 -9.15
C SER A 178 -6.83 7.15 -9.12
N PRO A 179 -6.27 6.70 -10.26
CA PRO A 179 -4.85 6.38 -10.32
C PRO A 179 -3.98 7.56 -9.86
N GLY A 180 -3.07 7.29 -8.92
CA GLY A 180 -2.32 8.32 -8.19
C GLY A 180 -2.90 8.65 -6.81
N GLU A 181 -4.05 8.09 -6.47
CA GLU A 181 -4.61 8.09 -5.12
C GLU A 181 -4.64 6.66 -4.57
N ILE A 182 -4.75 6.53 -3.25
CA ILE A 182 -4.96 5.24 -2.55
C ILE A 182 -6.21 5.31 -1.68
N VAL A 183 -6.72 4.15 -1.29
CA VAL A 183 -7.80 4.05 -0.30
C VAL A 183 -7.55 2.89 0.67
N ILE A 184 -7.83 3.14 1.95
CA ILE A 184 -7.93 2.11 2.98
C ILE A 184 -9.41 1.76 3.17
N LEU A 185 -9.71 0.47 3.05
CA LEU A 185 -11.01 -0.12 3.36
C LEU A 185 -10.81 -1.03 4.59
N PRO A 186 -11.16 -0.56 5.80
CA PRO A 186 -10.85 -1.30 7.01
C PRO A 186 -11.67 -2.59 7.13
N GLN A 187 -11.12 -3.55 7.87
CA GLN A 187 -11.72 -4.85 8.18
C GLN A 187 -13.16 -4.67 8.69
N GLY A 188 -14.08 -5.45 8.12
CA GLY A 188 -15.48 -5.52 8.52
C GLY A 188 -16.41 -4.49 7.86
N PHE A 189 -15.90 -3.40 7.29
CA PHE A 189 -16.76 -2.46 6.56
C PHE A 189 -17.31 -3.09 5.29
N ARG A 190 -18.59 -2.84 5.02
CA ARG A 190 -19.24 -3.20 3.75
C ARG A 190 -18.97 -2.10 2.73
N PHE A 191 -18.62 -2.50 1.51
CA PHE A 191 -18.42 -1.59 0.40
C PHE A 191 -18.88 -2.17 -0.94
N SER A 192 -19.15 -1.30 -1.90
CA SER A 192 -19.45 -1.65 -3.30
C SER A 192 -18.65 -0.73 -4.23
N ILE A 193 -18.16 -1.27 -5.33
CA ILE A 193 -17.29 -0.57 -6.27
C ILE A 193 -17.94 -0.48 -7.64
N ASP A 194 -18.16 0.75 -8.07
CA ASP A 194 -18.53 1.14 -9.42
C ASP A 194 -17.30 1.54 -10.23
N LEU A 195 -17.35 1.28 -11.54
CA LEU A 195 -16.29 1.59 -12.49
C LEU A 195 -16.73 2.71 -13.46
N PRO A 196 -16.72 3.99 -13.04
CA PRO A 196 -17.31 5.10 -13.80
C PRO A 196 -16.65 5.35 -15.17
N ASP A 197 -15.39 4.90 -15.35
CA ASP A 197 -14.62 5.07 -16.59
C ASP A 197 -14.61 3.81 -17.46
N GLY A 198 -15.40 2.79 -17.11
CA GLY A 198 -15.26 1.44 -17.67
C GLY A 198 -14.15 0.65 -16.99
N PRO A 199 -13.44 -0.27 -17.68
CA PRO A 199 -12.56 -1.23 -17.01
C PRO A 199 -11.46 -0.62 -16.13
N SER A 200 -11.23 -1.25 -14.99
CA SER A 200 -10.24 -0.85 -13.99
C SER A 200 -9.28 -1.98 -13.62
N ARG A 201 -8.05 -1.60 -13.26
CA ARG A 201 -7.00 -2.51 -12.81
C ARG A 201 -6.14 -1.82 -11.75
N GLY A 202 -5.65 -2.58 -10.79
CA GLY A 202 -4.76 -2.06 -9.76
C GLY A 202 -4.24 -3.13 -8.81
N TYR A 203 -3.72 -2.68 -7.68
CA TYR A 203 -3.07 -3.51 -6.66
C TYR A 203 -3.83 -3.40 -5.34
N VAL A 204 -3.75 -4.44 -4.51
CA VAL A 204 -4.30 -4.44 -3.15
C VAL A 204 -3.30 -5.10 -2.21
N ALA A 205 -2.88 -4.39 -1.17
CA ALA A 205 -2.25 -5.02 -0.01
C ALA A 205 -3.34 -5.31 1.02
N GLU A 206 -3.40 -6.55 1.50
CA GLU A 206 -4.26 -6.99 2.59
C GLU A 206 -3.38 -7.32 3.79
N ILE A 207 -3.64 -6.73 4.96
CA ILE A 207 -2.91 -7.02 6.20
C ILE A 207 -3.82 -7.75 7.19
N PHE A 208 -3.28 -8.76 7.87
CA PHE A 208 -4.03 -9.57 8.84
C PHE A 208 -3.64 -9.17 10.26
N GLY A 209 -4.62 -8.73 11.04
CA GLY A 209 -4.46 -8.49 12.49
C GLY A 209 -3.96 -7.10 12.90
N GLU A 210 -3.63 -6.23 11.95
CA GLU A 210 -3.12 -4.88 12.19
C GLU A 210 -3.84 -3.84 11.31
N HIS A 211 -3.61 -2.55 11.62
CA HIS A 211 -4.14 -1.42 10.85
C HIS A 211 -3.01 -0.54 10.33
N PHE A 212 -3.20 0.08 9.16
CA PHE A 212 -2.25 1.05 8.63
C PHE A 212 -2.23 2.33 9.48
N GLN A 213 -1.03 2.83 9.78
CA GLN A 213 -0.76 4.07 10.49
C GLN A 213 0.27 4.93 9.75
N LEU A 214 0.36 6.22 10.10
CA LEU A 214 1.46 7.06 9.65
C LEU A 214 2.78 6.61 10.31
N PRO A 215 3.92 6.67 9.60
CA PRO A 215 5.21 6.32 10.19
C PRO A 215 5.64 7.36 11.25
N ASP A 216 6.43 6.91 12.23
CA ASP A 216 7.15 7.82 13.10
C ASP A 216 8.15 8.63 12.27
N LEU A 217 8.12 9.96 12.39
CA LEU A 217 8.92 10.87 11.56
C LEU A 217 10.38 10.98 12.02
N GLY A 218 10.69 10.56 13.25
CA GLY A 218 12.04 10.66 13.80
C GLY A 218 12.62 12.09 13.64
N PRO A 219 13.86 12.23 13.14
CA PRO A 219 14.50 13.53 12.92
C PRO A 219 13.83 14.44 11.88
N ILE A 220 12.91 13.95 11.04
CA ILE A 220 12.10 14.83 10.17
C ILE A 220 11.27 15.80 11.01
N GLY A 221 10.88 15.38 12.22
CA GLY A 221 10.21 16.22 13.21
C GLY A 221 8.70 16.09 13.13
N ALA A 222 7.98 17.21 13.13
CA ALA A 222 6.52 17.24 13.27
C ALA A 222 5.75 17.33 11.93
N ASN A 223 6.46 17.48 10.80
CA ASN A 223 5.85 17.69 9.49
C ASN A 223 6.72 17.07 8.39
N GLY A 224 6.08 16.41 7.42
CA GLY A 224 6.76 15.83 6.26
C GLY A 224 6.03 14.59 5.77
N LEU A 225 6.53 13.97 4.71
CA LEU A 225 5.97 12.75 4.13
C LEU A 225 4.48 12.90 3.79
N ALA A 226 3.63 11.97 4.24
CA ALA A 226 2.18 12.05 4.11
C ALA A 226 1.59 12.87 5.26
N ALA A 227 1.28 14.15 5.01
CA ALA A 227 0.67 15.01 6.03
C ALA A 227 -0.73 14.53 6.43
N ALA A 228 -0.99 14.41 7.74
CA ALA A 228 -2.25 13.90 8.28
C ALA A 228 -3.50 14.62 7.74
N ARG A 229 -3.41 15.93 7.47
CA ARG A 229 -4.55 16.73 6.93
C ARG A 229 -5.01 16.30 5.55
N ASP A 230 -4.18 15.59 4.79
CA ASP A 230 -4.46 15.27 3.39
C ASP A 230 -5.16 13.92 3.21
N PHE A 231 -5.37 13.19 4.31
CA PHE A 231 -6.21 12.00 4.36
C PHE A 231 -7.68 12.41 4.47
N LEU A 232 -8.48 11.92 3.53
CA LEU A 232 -9.86 12.32 3.34
C LEU A 232 -10.81 11.15 3.64
N VAL A 233 -11.84 11.43 4.43
CA VAL A 233 -12.87 10.48 4.90
C VAL A 233 -14.21 10.89 4.30
N PRO A 234 -15.05 9.95 3.80
CA PRO A 234 -16.35 10.30 3.22
C PRO A 234 -17.26 10.96 4.25
N THR A 235 -18.11 11.89 3.84
CA THR A 235 -19.25 12.31 4.67
C THR A 235 -20.38 11.28 4.61
N ALA A 236 -21.19 11.22 5.66
CA ALA A 236 -22.33 10.30 5.78
C ALA A 236 -23.25 10.41 4.56
N TRP A 237 -23.66 9.25 4.05
CA TRP A 237 -24.58 9.12 2.94
C TRP A 237 -25.31 7.78 3.07
N PHE A 238 -26.57 7.72 2.64
CA PHE A 238 -27.38 6.52 2.78
C PHE A 238 -28.33 6.30 1.59
N GLU A 239 -28.76 5.06 1.45
CA GLU A 239 -29.86 4.60 0.60
C GLU A 239 -31.04 4.20 1.47
N GLU A 240 -32.22 4.68 1.11
CA GLU A 240 -33.49 4.32 1.76
C GLU A 240 -34.34 3.37 0.89
N ALA A 241 -33.89 3.08 -0.33
CA ALA A 241 -34.64 2.26 -1.27
C ALA A 241 -34.74 0.79 -0.81
N SER A 242 -35.87 0.15 -1.12
CA SER A 242 -36.01 -1.30 -0.99
C SER A 242 -35.12 -1.99 -2.02
N HIS A 243 -34.34 -2.96 -1.56
CA HIS A 243 -33.49 -3.79 -2.43
C HIS A 243 -33.71 -5.27 -2.09
N PRO A 244 -34.84 -5.86 -2.52
CA PRO A 244 -35.12 -7.27 -2.27
C PRO A 244 -34.00 -8.16 -2.81
N GLY A 245 -33.49 -9.07 -1.98
CA GLY A 245 -32.44 -10.01 -2.39
C GLY A 245 -31.05 -9.42 -2.61
N TYR A 246 -30.73 -8.26 -2.02
CA TYR A 246 -29.39 -7.69 -1.96
C TYR A 246 -28.39 -8.71 -1.38
N THR A 247 -27.21 -8.82 -2.00
CA THR A 247 -26.21 -9.84 -1.65
C THR A 247 -25.08 -9.24 -0.83
N ILE A 248 -24.79 -9.80 0.34
CA ILE A 248 -23.57 -9.51 1.08
C ILE A 248 -22.59 -10.61 0.78
N VAL A 249 -21.45 -10.26 0.21
CA VAL A 249 -20.33 -11.17 -0.05
C VAL A 249 -19.31 -10.94 1.04
N GLN A 250 -19.07 -11.95 1.87
CA GLN A 250 -18.11 -11.87 2.96
C GLN A 250 -16.90 -12.73 2.63
N LYS A 251 -15.70 -12.14 2.70
CA LYS A 251 -14.44 -12.89 2.76
C LYS A 251 -14.15 -13.23 4.21
N PHE A 252 -13.96 -14.51 4.50
CA PHE A 252 -13.73 -15.03 5.84
C PHE A 252 -12.84 -16.29 5.78
N GLY A 253 -11.67 -16.23 6.41
CA GLY A 253 -10.65 -17.27 6.35
C GLY A 253 -10.22 -17.59 4.91
N GLY A 254 -10.16 -16.59 4.04
CA GLY A 254 -9.86 -16.73 2.61
C GLY A 254 -10.99 -17.25 1.73
N GLY A 255 -12.01 -17.87 2.33
CA GLY A 255 -13.23 -18.30 1.63
C GLY A 255 -14.17 -17.12 1.35
N LEU A 256 -14.95 -17.25 0.29
CA LEU A 256 -16.05 -16.33 0.00
C LEU A 256 -17.38 -16.95 0.41
N PHE A 257 -18.22 -16.16 1.05
CA PHE A 257 -19.57 -16.54 1.49
C PHE A 257 -20.57 -15.49 1.03
N THR A 258 -21.82 -15.90 0.79
CA THR A 258 -22.91 -14.96 0.50
C THR A 258 -24.07 -15.10 1.46
N ALA A 259 -24.62 -13.97 1.88
CA ALA A 259 -25.91 -13.85 2.56
C ALA A 259 -26.83 -12.92 1.77
N LYS A 260 -28.14 -13.10 1.93
CA LYS A 260 -29.17 -12.27 1.29
C LYS A 260 -29.91 -11.43 2.33
N GLN A 261 -30.22 -10.18 1.98
CA GLN A 261 -31.05 -9.26 2.76
C GLN A 261 -31.94 -8.43 1.81
N ASP A 262 -32.98 -7.78 2.32
CA ASP A 262 -33.98 -7.09 1.49
C ASP A 262 -33.84 -5.56 1.51
N PHE A 263 -32.63 -5.07 1.81
CA PHE A 263 -32.29 -3.64 1.87
C PHE A 263 -30.81 -3.44 1.56
N SER A 264 -30.43 -2.22 1.17
CA SER A 264 -29.02 -1.87 0.98
C SER A 264 -28.27 -1.81 2.32
N PRO A 265 -27.05 -2.35 2.44
CA PRO A 265 -26.22 -2.17 3.63
C PRO A 265 -25.77 -0.72 3.82
N PHE A 266 -25.82 0.11 2.77
CA PHE A 266 -25.45 1.52 2.80
C PHE A 266 -26.59 2.38 3.36
N ASN A 267 -27.07 2.03 4.55
CA ASN A 267 -28.25 2.63 5.19
C ASN A 267 -27.90 3.38 6.49
N VAL A 268 -26.65 3.85 6.60
CA VAL A 268 -26.13 4.61 7.74
C VAL A 268 -26.38 6.09 7.52
N VAL A 269 -27.32 6.65 8.26
CA VAL A 269 -27.73 8.06 8.12
C VAL A 269 -26.75 9.00 8.80
N ALA A 270 -26.14 8.55 9.89
CA ALA A 270 -25.11 9.29 10.60
C ALA A 270 -24.12 8.35 11.28
N TRP A 271 -22.91 8.82 11.52
CA TRP A 271 -21.89 8.07 12.24
C TRP A 271 -20.90 9.00 12.93
N HIS A 272 -20.24 8.51 13.98
CA HIS A 272 -19.09 9.18 14.60
C HIS A 272 -18.06 8.16 15.09
N GLY A 273 -16.78 8.51 15.06
CA GLY A 273 -15.70 7.60 15.40
C GLY A 273 -14.37 7.90 14.73
N ASN A 274 -13.41 7.01 14.91
CA ASN A 274 -12.08 7.10 14.31
C ASN A 274 -11.70 5.86 13.48
N TYR A 275 -12.60 4.86 13.39
CA TYR A 275 -12.42 3.69 12.52
C TYR A 275 -13.24 3.89 11.25
N VAL A 276 -12.61 4.33 10.17
CA VAL A 276 -13.31 4.81 8.96
C VAL A 276 -12.52 4.47 7.70
N PRO A 277 -13.19 4.25 6.55
CA PRO A 277 -12.52 4.27 5.25
C PRO A 277 -11.94 5.65 4.95
N PHE A 278 -10.78 5.70 4.32
CA PHE A 278 -10.14 6.96 3.94
C PHE A 278 -9.31 6.83 2.67
N LYS A 279 -9.16 7.94 1.95
CA LYS A 279 -8.32 8.03 0.76
C LYS A 279 -7.21 9.07 0.93
N TYR A 280 -6.17 8.95 0.13
CA TYR A 280 -5.03 9.88 0.09
C TYR A 280 -4.53 10.07 -1.34
N ASP A 281 -4.19 11.31 -1.69
CA ASP A 281 -3.62 11.67 -2.99
C ASP A 281 -2.08 11.69 -2.89
N LEU A 282 -1.42 10.78 -3.61
CA LEU A 282 0.03 10.59 -3.55
C LEU A 282 0.79 11.81 -4.10
N SER A 283 0.15 12.68 -4.90
CA SER A 283 0.78 13.92 -5.37
C SER A 283 1.01 14.94 -4.26
N LYS A 284 0.34 14.77 -3.10
CA LYS A 284 0.48 15.62 -1.93
C LYS A 284 1.60 15.18 -0.98
N PHE A 285 2.26 14.06 -1.28
CA PHE A 285 3.38 13.60 -0.47
C PHE A 285 4.50 14.66 -0.49
N CYS A 286 5.07 14.93 0.69
CA CYS A 286 6.20 15.83 0.84
C CYS A 286 7.49 14.99 0.89
N PRO A 287 8.18 14.79 -0.25
CA PRO A 287 9.36 13.92 -0.29
C PRO A 287 10.53 14.54 0.49
N PHE A 288 11.19 13.70 1.27
CA PHE A 288 12.49 14.01 1.89
C PHE A 288 13.55 13.14 1.22
N ASN A 289 14.74 13.71 1.04
CA ASN A 289 15.88 12.97 0.50
C ASN A 289 17.19 13.70 0.82
N THR A 290 18.30 13.16 0.35
CA THR A 290 19.58 13.86 0.34
C THR A 290 19.48 15.22 -0.37
N VAL A 291 20.25 16.18 0.15
CA VAL A 291 20.45 17.49 -0.46
C VAL A 291 21.93 17.75 -0.75
N LEU A 292 22.80 16.73 -0.60
CA LEU A 292 24.24 16.89 -0.79
C LEU A 292 24.87 15.66 -1.46
N ILE A 293 24.96 14.52 -0.77
CA ILE A 293 25.63 13.31 -1.25
C ILE A 293 24.82 12.05 -0.93
N ASP A 294 25.19 10.93 -1.56
CA ASP A 294 24.64 9.60 -1.36
C ASP A 294 23.16 9.46 -1.75
N HIS A 295 22.61 8.27 -1.59
CA HIS A 295 21.21 7.95 -1.86
C HIS A 295 20.54 7.57 -0.53
N GLY A 296 19.52 8.33 -0.11
CA GLY A 296 18.78 8.03 1.12
C GLY A 296 18.01 6.71 1.03
N ASP A 297 17.94 5.96 2.13
CA ASP A 297 17.23 4.69 2.18
C ASP A 297 15.75 4.85 1.78
N PRO A 298 15.15 3.88 1.07
CA PRO A 298 13.82 4.04 0.49
C PRO A 298 12.71 4.23 1.54
N SER A 299 12.93 3.84 2.79
CA SER A 299 12.04 4.09 3.93
C SER A 299 11.76 5.58 4.16
N ILE A 300 12.60 6.49 3.67
CA ILE A 300 12.33 7.93 3.66
C ILE A 300 11.08 8.30 2.83
N ASN A 301 10.57 7.37 2.02
CA ASN A 301 9.37 7.56 1.21
C ASN A 301 8.14 6.77 1.71
N THR A 302 8.14 6.31 2.98
CA THR A 302 6.99 5.62 3.57
C THR A 302 5.77 6.55 3.68
N VAL A 303 4.63 6.11 3.15
CA VAL A 303 3.33 6.80 3.23
C VAL A 303 2.52 6.26 4.39
N LEU A 304 2.39 4.94 4.50
CA LEU A 304 1.70 4.22 5.56
C LEU A 304 2.51 2.99 5.95
N THR A 305 2.42 2.60 7.23
CA THR A 305 3.05 1.40 7.79
C THR A 305 2.04 0.60 8.59
N ALA A 306 2.09 -0.72 8.52
CA ALA A 306 1.45 -1.63 9.46
C ALA A 306 2.54 -2.18 10.39
N PRO A 307 2.48 -1.92 11.71
CA PRO A 307 3.52 -2.36 12.63
C PRO A 307 3.50 -3.90 12.80
N SER A 308 4.61 -4.46 13.27
CA SER A 308 4.61 -5.80 13.88
C SER A 308 4.76 -5.69 15.40
N ASP A 309 4.67 -6.82 16.11
CA ASP A 309 4.96 -6.90 17.54
C ASP A 309 6.42 -6.55 17.90
N LYS A 310 7.32 -6.55 16.92
CA LYS A 310 8.73 -6.18 17.12
C LYS A 310 8.92 -4.68 16.84
N PRO A 311 9.31 -3.87 17.85
CA PRO A 311 9.53 -2.43 17.66
C PRO A 311 10.52 -2.15 16.53
N GLY A 312 10.16 -1.20 15.65
CA GLY A 312 10.96 -0.81 14.49
C GLY A 312 10.94 -1.78 13.31
N VAL A 313 10.13 -2.84 13.36
CA VAL A 313 9.93 -3.76 12.24
C VAL A 313 8.47 -3.71 11.81
N ALA A 314 8.22 -3.29 10.57
CA ALA A 314 6.88 -3.23 10.00
C ALA A 314 6.46 -4.61 9.49
N LEU A 315 5.20 -4.99 9.75
CA LEU A 315 4.54 -6.07 9.04
C LEU A 315 4.49 -5.75 7.54
N LEU A 316 4.11 -4.51 7.19
CA LEU A 316 4.13 -4.03 5.82
C LEU A 316 4.27 -2.51 5.76
N ASP A 317 5.28 -2.03 5.03
CA ASP A 317 5.42 -0.62 4.66
C ASP A 317 4.90 -0.39 3.24
N PHE A 318 4.06 0.63 3.07
CA PHE A 318 3.69 1.18 1.78
C PHE A 318 4.56 2.40 1.48
N VAL A 319 5.52 2.21 0.57
CA VAL A 319 6.53 3.18 0.17
C VAL A 319 6.24 3.65 -1.25
N ILE A 320 6.47 4.92 -1.57
CA ILE A 320 6.30 5.45 -2.94
C ILE A 320 7.62 5.97 -3.51
N PHE A 321 7.67 6.10 -4.85
CA PHE A 321 8.77 6.75 -5.56
C PHE A 321 8.19 7.88 -6.40
N PRO A 322 7.92 9.05 -5.78
CA PRO A 322 7.19 10.14 -6.41
C PRO A 322 8.11 11.02 -7.28
N PRO A 323 7.54 11.95 -8.05
CA PRO A 323 8.29 13.04 -8.67
C PRO A 323 9.10 13.81 -7.62
N ARG A 324 10.41 13.95 -7.84
CA ARG A 324 11.33 14.58 -6.88
C ARG A 324 12.55 15.18 -7.57
N TRP A 325 13.29 16.01 -6.84
CA TRP A 325 14.59 16.53 -7.29
C TRP A 325 15.70 15.55 -6.95
N LEU A 326 16.62 15.37 -7.89
CA LEU A 326 17.88 14.65 -7.73
C LEU A 326 19.00 15.68 -7.79
N VAL A 327 19.62 15.94 -6.64
CA VAL A 327 20.65 16.99 -6.48
C VAL A 327 21.97 16.45 -5.95
N ALA A 328 22.06 15.17 -5.60
CA ALA A 328 23.24 14.58 -4.99
C ALA A 328 24.47 14.75 -5.91
N GLU A 329 25.53 15.32 -5.37
CA GLU A 329 26.82 15.57 -6.02
C GLU A 329 27.68 14.31 -5.95
N HIS A 330 28.49 14.05 -6.99
CA HIS A 330 29.44 12.93 -7.05
C HIS A 330 28.86 11.56 -6.64
N THR A 331 27.56 11.37 -6.89
CA THR A 331 26.78 10.26 -6.35
C THR A 331 26.20 9.42 -7.48
N PHE A 332 26.26 8.10 -7.34
CA PHE A 332 25.45 7.20 -8.15
C PHE A 332 23.98 7.34 -7.72
N ARG A 333 23.24 8.22 -8.42
CA ARG A 333 21.88 8.66 -8.05
C ARG A 333 20.77 7.59 -8.14
N PRO A 334 20.85 6.55 -9.00
CA PRO A 334 19.87 5.46 -8.92
C PRO A 334 20.00 4.68 -7.60
N PRO A 335 19.01 3.82 -7.25
CA PRO A 335 19.13 2.94 -6.09
C PRO A 335 20.42 2.11 -6.13
N TYR A 336 21.04 1.89 -4.97
CA TYR A 336 22.25 1.08 -4.86
C TYR A 336 21.98 -0.42 -5.11
N TYR A 337 23.02 -1.19 -5.45
CA TYR A 337 22.93 -2.65 -5.43
C TYR A 337 22.66 -3.12 -4.00
N HIS A 338 21.68 -4.00 -3.82
CA HIS A 338 21.05 -4.21 -2.53
C HIS A 338 20.72 -5.68 -2.26
N ARG A 339 20.78 -6.06 -0.98
CA ARG A 339 20.33 -7.33 -0.40
C ARG A 339 19.70 -6.99 0.95
N ASN A 340 18.43 -7.32 1.12
CA ASN A 340 17.62 -6.84 2.22
C ASN A 340 17.14 -7.98 3.13
N CYS A 341 16.95 -7.72 4.42
CA CYS A 341 16.22 -8.65 5.30
C CYS A 341 14.71 -8.62 5.04
N MET A 342 14.19 -7.54 4.46
CA MET A 342 12.82 -7.42 4.01
C MET A 342 12.63 -8.08 2.63
N SER A 343 11.38 -8.28 2.24
CA SER A 343 10.99 -8.67 0.89
C SER A 343 10.24 -7.53 0.23
N GLU A 344 10.59 -7.25 -1.03
CA GLU A 344 10.21 -6.03 -1.73
C GLU A 344 9.30 -6.38 -2.91
N PHE A 345 8.01 -6.06 -2.81
CA PHE A 345 7.06 -6.14 -3.93
C PHE A 345 6.86 -4.75 -4.51
N MET A 346 7.31 -4.53 -5.75
CA MET A 346 7.18 -3.25 -6.44
C MET A 346 6.02 -3.26 -7.43
N GLY A 347 5.33 -2.13 -7.54
CA GLY A 347 4.33 -1.85 -8.58
C GLY A 347 4.55 -0.49 -9.23
N LEU A 348 3.94 -0.29 -10.40
CA LEU A 348 4.01 0.96 -11.16
C LEU A 348 2.61 1.45 -11.50
N ILE A 349 2.27 2.69 -11.07
CA ILE A 349 0.96 3.30 -11.34
C ILE A 349 0.97 3.92 -12.74
N TYR A 350 1.95 4.77 -13.02
CA TYR A 350 2.17 5.43 -14.31
C TYR A 350 3.64 5.82 -14.48
N GLY A 351 4.06 6.09 -15.72
CA GLY A 351 5.42 6.52 -16.04
C GLY A 351 6.42 5.38 -16.13
N ILE A 352 7.67 5.67 -15.76
CA ILE A 352 8.83 4.76 -15.80
C ILE A 352 9.58 4.84 -14.47
N TYR A 353 10.02 3.71 -13.94
CA TYR A 353 10.84 3.65 -12.72
C TYR A 353 12.34 3.71 -13.06
N GLU A 354 13.09 4.58 -12.38
CA GLU A 354 14.46 4.94 -12.76
C GLU A 354 15.46 3.76 -12.75
N ALA A 355 15.24 2.76 -11.90
CA ALA A 355 16.15 1.62 -11.76
C ALA A 355 15.96 0.56 -12.85
N LYS A 356 14.94 0.71 -13.72
CA LYS A 356 14.56 -0.25 -14.76
C LYS A 356 14.35 0.48 -16.08
N ALA A 357 15.33 0.40 -16.97
CA ALA A 357 15.25 1.01 -18.30
C ALA A 357 14.12 0.40 -19.14
N ASP A 358 13.92 -0.92 -19.06
CA ASP A 358 12.94 -1.66 -19.84
C ASP A 358 12.19 -2.73 -19.01
N GLY A 359 10.97 -3.06 -19.47
CA GLY A 359 10.23 -4.25 -19.03
C GLY A 359 9.40 -4.11 -17.74
N PHE A 360 9.52 -3.01 -16.99
CA PHE A 360 8.65 -2.70 -15.86
C PHE A 360 7.65 -1.62 -16.26
N LEU A 361 6.42 -2.04 -16.59
CA LEU A 361 5.38 -1.18 -17.19
C LEU A 361 4.25 -0.89 -16.19
N PRO A 362 3.48 0.22 -16.37
CA PRO A 362 2.31 0.50 -15.55
C PRO A 362 1.32 -0.66 -15.50
N GLY A 363 1.02 -1.15 -14.28
CA GLY A 363 0.21 -2.34 -14.03
C GLY A 363 1.00 -3.64 -13.90
N GLY A 364 2.32 -3.62 -14.13
CA GLY A 364 3.23 -4.73 -13.87
C GLY A 364 3.74 -4.72 -12.43
N ALA A 365 4.46 -5.77 -12.05
CA ALA A 365 4.99 -5.93 -10.70
C ALA A 365 6.37 -6.58 -10.72
N SER A 366 7.13 -6.45 -9.63
CA SER A 366 8.30 -7.30 -9.38
C SER A 366 8.39 -7.70 -7.92
N LEU A 367 8.99 -8.85 -7.65
CA LEU A 367 9.25 -9.35 -6.30
C LEU A 367 10.74 -9.66 -6.15
N HIS A 368 11.36 -9.04 -5.14
CA HIS A 368 12.69 -9.38 -4.65
C HIS A 368 12.54 -9.92 -3.23
N SER A 369 12.57 -11.24 -3.09
CA SER A 369 12.44 -11.92 -1.80
C SER A 369 13.64 -11.63 -0.89
N CYS A 370 13.46 -11.80 0.42
CA CYS A 370 14.50 -11.68 1.44
C CYS A 370 15.87 -12.21 0.98
N MET A 371 16.88 -11.36 1.14
CA MET A 371 18.30 -11.56 0.81
C MET A 371 18.64 -11.80 -0.66
N THR A 372 17.65 -11.77 -1.55
CA THR A 372 17.85 -11.88 -2.99
C THR A 372 18.55 -10.61 -3.50
N PRO A 373 19.75 -10.71 -4.10
CA PRO A 373 20.44 -9.55 -4.63
C PRO A 373 19.61 -8.85 -5.69
N HIS A 374 19.58 -7.53 -5.70
CA HIS A 374 18.92 -6.74 -6.74
C HIS A 374 19.60 -5.37 -6.86
N GLY A 375 19.13 -4.54 -7.78
CA GLY A 375 19.67 -3.21 -8.05
C GLY A 375 19.38 -2.74 -9.48
N PRO A 376 20.00 -1.63 -9.90
CA PRO A 376 19.88 -1.11 -11.26
C PRO A 376 20.28 -2.15 -12.31
N ASP A 377 19.57 -2.13 -13.44
CA ASP A 377 19.95 -2.97 -14.57
C ASP A 377 21.25 -2.47 -15.26
N THR A 378 21.80 -3.32 -16.14
CA THR A 378 23.05 -3.04 -16.86
C THR A 378 23.01 -1.72 -17.62
N LYS A 379 21.87 -1.41 -18.28
CA LYS A 379 21.74 -0.20 -19.10
C LYS A 379 21.73 1.03 -18.21
N THR A 380 20.97 1.01 -17.11
CA THR A 380 20.94 2.09 -16.13
C THR A 380 22.32 2.32 -15.52
N TYR A 381 23.04 1.25 -15.14
CA TYR A 381 24.37 1.37 -14.57
C TYR A 381 25.37 2.03 -15.53
N GLU A 382 25.54 1.47 -16.74
CA GLU A 382 26.50 1.98 -17.73
C GLU A 382 26.14 3.40 -18.17
N ALA A 383 24.85 3.73 -18.34
CA ALA A 383 24.42 5.08 -18.67
C ALA A 383 24.72 6.08 -17.53
N THR A 384 24.56 5.67 -16.27
CA THR A 384 24.79 6.54 -15.11
C THR A 384 26.28 6.88 -14.96
N ILE A 385 27.17 5.89 -15.02
CA ILE A 385 28.61 6.14 -14.86
C ILE A 385 29.21 6.91 -16.06
N ALA A 386 28.59 6.82 -17.24
CA ALA A 386 29.02 7.57 -18.43
C ALA A 386 28.78 9.09 -18.32
N VAL A 387 27.89 9.55 -17.41
CA VAL A 387 27.66 10.98 -17.15
C VAL A 387 28.89 11.64 -16.50
N GLY A 388 29.70 10.87 -15.75
CA GLY A 388 30.85 11.40 -15.02
C GLY A 388 30.47 12.39 -13.92
N GLU A 389 31.38 13.34 -13.61
CA GLU A 389 31.20 14.33 -12.54
C GLU A 389 30.26 15.50 -12.89
N ASN A 390 29.75 15.55 -14.13
CA ASN A 390 28.96 16.68 -14.66
C ASN A 390 27.46 16.56 -14.34
N SER A 391 27.10 16.18 -13.11
CA SER A 391 25.70 15.91 -12.75
C SER A 391 24.95 17.16 -12.26
N GLU A 392 24.20 17.81 -13.14
CA GLU A 392 23.32 18.94 -12.78
C GLU A 392 22.07 18.50 -11.99
N PRO A 393 21.39 19.41 -11.26
CA PRO A 393 20.09 19.13 -10.65
C PRO A 393 19.04 18.68 -11.67
N VAL A 394 18.44 17.50 -11.46
CA VAL A 394 17.40 16.94 -12.34
C VAL A 394 16.10 16.75 -11.57
N ARG A 395 14.97 17.19 -12.13
CA ARG A 395 13.64 16.89 -11.58
C ARG A 395 13.02 15.69 -12.29
N LEU A 396 12.86 14.58 -11.57
CA LEU A 396 12.04 13.46 -12.01
C LEU A 396 10.56 13.87 -12.04
N LYS A 397 9.87 13.57 -13.15
CA LYS A 397 8.47 13.94 -13.40
C LYS A 397 7.73 12.79 -14.06
N GLY A 398 6.39 12.81 -13.95
CA GLY A 398 5.52 11.92 -14.73
C GLY A 398 5.64 10.44 -14.38
N THR A 399 6.07 10.11 -13.16
CA THR A 399 6.21 8.73 -12.68
C THR A 399 5.68 8.59 -11.27
N MET A 400 5.14 7.42 -10.96
CA MET A 400 4.75 7.02 -9.61
C MET A 400 4.86 5.49 -9.51
N ALA A 401 6.02 5.03 -9.04
CA ALA A 401 6.18 3.65 -8.58
C ALA A 401 5.88 3.57 -7.07
N PHE A 402 5.69 2.36 -6.57
CA PHE A 402 5.52 2.11 -5.15
C PHE A 402 6.06 0.73 -4.80
N MET A 403 6.18 0.48 -3.50
CA MET A 403 6.61 -0.79 -2.94
C MET A 403 5.72 -1.16 -1.74
N PHE A 404 5.36 -2.43 -1.67
CA PHE A 404 4.94 -3.10 -0.45
C PHE A 404 6.15 -3.87 0.08
N GLU A 405 6.70 -3.44 1.19
CA GLU A 405 7.87 -4.06 1.81
C GLU A 405 7.46 -4.76 3.10
N SER A 406 7.87 -6.01 3.31
CA SER A 406 7.52 -6.78 4.51
C SER A 406 8.70 -7.55 5.07
N TYR A 407 8.78 -7.66 6.39
CA TYR A 407 9.77 -8.52 7.06
C TYR A 407 9.47 -10.02 6.92
N LEU A 408 8.23 -10.39 6.59
CA LEU A 408 7.87 -11.79 6.37
C LEU A 408 8.22 -12.21 4.94
N ILE A 409 8.77 -13.41 4.81
CA ILE A 409 9.16 -13.98 3.52
C ILE A 409 7.90 -14.40 2.75
N PRO A 410 7.63 -13.81 1.57
CA PRO A 410 6.45 -14.16 0.80
C PRO A 410 6.60 -15.55 0.17
N ARG A 411 5.48 -16.27 0.16
CA ARG A 411 5.26 -17.42 -0.72
C ARG A 411 4.40 -16.95 -1.89
N VAL A 412 4.71 -17.43 -3.08
CA VAL A 412 4.07 -17.02 -4.33
C VAL A 412 3.02 -18.05 -4.72
N CYS A 413 1.84 -17.60 -5.16
CA CYS A 413 0.80 -18.51 -5.62
C CYS A 413 1.25 -19.24 -6.91
N PRO A 414 1.01 -20.55 -7.06
CA PRO A 414 1.49 -21.31 -8.21
C PRO A 414 1.04 -20.73 -9.55
N TRP A 415 -0.22 -20.31 -9.64
CA TRP A 415 -0.75 -19.69 -10.86
C TRP A 415 0.04 -18.44 -11.28
N ALA A 416 0.61 -17.67 -10.33
CA ALA A 416 1.37 -16.47 -10.61
C ALA A 416 2.77 -16.80 -11.15
N LEU A 417 3.32 -17.96 -10.78
CA LEU A 417 4.56 -18.51 -11.36
C LEU A 417 4.33 -19.06 -12.77
N ASP A 418 3.15 -19.65 -13.02
CA ASP A 418 2.82 -20.29 -14.29
C ASP A 418 2.15 -19.34 -15.30
N CYS A 419 1.88 -18.09 -14.91
CA CYS A 419 1.12 -17.17 -15.76
C CYS A 419 1.95 -16.67 -16.96
N PRO A 420 1.31 -16.41 -18.12
CA PRO A 420 2.00 -15.91 -19.32
C PRO A 420 2.57 -14.50 -19.16
N TYR A 421 2.20 -13.80 -18.09
CA TYR A 421 2.68 -12.45 -17.78
C TYR A 421 4.02 -12.48 -17.03
N LEU A 422 4.45 -13.61 -16.48
CA LEU A 422 5.76 -13.72 -15.84
C LEU A 422 6.87 -13.57 -16.88
N ASP A 423 7.81 -12.67 -16.62
CA ASP A 423 9.01 -12.48 -17.42
C ASP A 423 10.09 -13.49 -17.03
N ALA A 424 10.12 -14.62 -17.73
CA ALA A 424 11.12 -15.68 -17.55
C ALA A 424 12.57 -15.21 -17.78
N ASN A 425 12.76 -14.08 -18.45
CA ASN A 425 14.08 -13.53 -18.78
C ASN A 425 14.46 -12.34 -17.89
N TYR A 426 13.77 -12.11 -16.76
CA TYR A 426 14.03 -10.95 -15.91
C TYR A 426 15.50 -10.83 -15.51
N TYR A 427 16.13 -11.95 -15.13
CA TYR A 427 17.54 -12.00 -14.72
C TYR A 427 18.51 -11.43 -15.77
N GLN A 428 18.15 -11.47 -17.07
CA GLN A 428 19.01 -11.03 -18.16
C GLN A 428 19.32 -9.53 -18.10
N CYS A 429 18.51 -8.72 -17.40
CA CYS A 429 18.79 -7.29 -17.29
C CYS A 429 20.09 -6.99 -16.51
N TRP A 430 20.60 -7.94 -15.71
CA TRP A 430 21.87 -7.79 -14.97
C TRP A 430 23.05 -8.57 -15.55
N ILE A 431 22.83 -9.55 -16.44
CA ILE A 431 23.89 -10.44 -16.97
C ILE A 431 24.97 -9.66 -17.75
N GLY A 432 24.64 -8.50 -18.30
CA GLY A 432 25.59 -7.66 -19.03
C GLY A 432 26.53 -6.83 -18.15
N LEU A 433 26.38 -6.84 -16.83
CA LEU A 433 27.27 -6.12 -15.92
C LEU A 433 28.70 -6.68 -16.01
N ARG A 434 29.67 -5.80 -16.27
CA ARG A 434 31.09 -6.15 -16.41
C ARG A 434 31.92 -5.62 -15.25
N SER A 435 33.10 -6.20 -15.06
CA SER A 435 34.08 -5.66 -14.14
C SER A 435 34.69 -4.37 -14.71
N HIS A 436 34.64 -3.30 -13.93
CA HIS A 436 35.34 -2.03 -14.18
C HIS A 436 36.60 -1.88 -13.31
N PHE A 437 36.95 -2.91 -12.53
CA PHE A 437 38.10 -2.86 -11.63
C PHE A 437 39.43 -2.80 -12.42
N SER A 438 40.26 -1.80 -12.10
CA SER A 438 41.62 -1.67 -12.63
C SER A 438 42.62 -1.58 -11.47
N SER A 439 43.53 -2.55 -11.37
CA SER A 439 44.58 -2.59 -10.33
C SER A 439 45.66 -1.53 -10.51
N ASN A 440 45.76 -0.93 -11.70
CA ASN A 440 46.87 -0.04 -12.08
C ASN A 440 46.59 1.44 -11.80
N ASN A 441 45.43 1.79 -11.26
CA ASN A 441 45.03 3.18 -10.94
C ASN A 441 45.32 3.61 -9.49
N ARG A 442 46.20 2.91 -8.75
CA ARG A 442 46.74 3.48 -7.50
C ARG A 442 47.64 4.65 -7.87
N SER A 443 47.11 5.86 -7.79
CA SER A 443 47.85 7.10 -7.94
C SER A 443 49.10 7.08 -7.05
N GLU A 444 50.26 7.09 -7.68
CA GLU A 444 51.48 7.70 -7.15
C GLU A 444 51.19 9.18 -6.89
N ASN A 445 50.67 9.48 -5.70
CA ASN A 445 50.54 10.80 -5.08
C ASN A 445 50.17 10.47 -3.62
N GLY A 446 51.12 10.32 -2.71
CA GLY A 446 51.96 11.41 -2.25
C GLY A 446 51.60 11.62 -0.78
N SER A 447 52.30 10.91 0.10
CA SER A 447 52.29 11.20 1.54
C SER A 447 52.54 12.69 1.74
N PRO A 448 51.82 13.40 2.61
CA PRO A 448 52.27 14.73 3.00
C PRO A 448 53.57 14.57 3.79
N ASP A 449 54.69 14.94 3.18
CA ASP A 449 55.94 15.18 3.89
C ASP A 449 55.66 16.15 5.05
N VAL A 450 55.74 15.63 6.27
CA VAL A 450 55.77 16.43 7.49
C VAL A 450 57.15 17.09 7.55
N PRO A 451 57.28 18.43 7.58
CA PRO A 451 58.57 19.07 7.70
C PRO A 451 59.15 18.81 9.10
N GLY A 452 60.27 18.08 9.12
CA GLY A 452 61.33 18.06 10.11
C GLY A 452 61.00 18.40 11.57
N THR A 453 60.84 17.37 12.40
CA THR A 453 61.26 17.42 13.80
C THR A 453 62.63 16.76 13.93
N THR A 454 63.63 17.59 14.17
CA THR A 454 65.00 17.22 14.50
C THR A 454 65.00 16.29 15.72
N GLN A 455 65.27 15.00 15.53
CA GLN A 455 65.72 14.13 16.61
C GLN A 455 67.24 14.27 16.74
N VAL A 456 67.66 14.93 17.81
CA VAL A 456 69.04 14.86 18.30
C VAL A 456 69.21 13.49 18.96
N LEU A 457 70.02 12.64 18.33
CA LEU A 457 70.67 11.51 18.96
C LEU A 457 71.76 12.03 19.89
N SER A 458 71.75 11.62 21.15
CA SER A 458 72.99 11.49 21.92
C SER A 458 72.92 10.25 22.79
N GLU A 459 73.92 9.41 22.57
CA GLU A 459 74.16 8.08 23.08
C GLU A 459 74.40 8.03 24.60
N ASP A 460 74.08 6.85 25.13
CA ASP A 460 74.58 6.25 26.35
C ASP A 460 76.09 6.45 26.56
N LYS A 461 76.48 6.86 27.77
CA LYS A 461 77.67 6.34 28.47
C LYS A 461 77.41 6.32 29.97
N GLY A 462 77.50 5.13 30.55
CA GLY A 462 77.40 4.90 31.99
C GLY A 462 78.63 5.37 32.78
N ASP A 463 78.47 5.44 34.10
CA ASP A 463 79.30 4.75 35.12
C ASP A 463 78.95 5.28 36.52
N ALA A 464 78.98 4.36 37.49
CA ALA A 464 78.95 4.49 38.96
C ALA A 464 77.62 4.85 39.66
#